data_AF-A0A1C5DSG8-F1
#
_entry.id   AF-A0A1C5DSG8-F1
#
_cell.length_a   1.000
_cell.length_b   1.000
_cell.length_c   1.000
_cell.angle_alpha   90.00
_cell.angle_beta   90.00
_cell.angle_gamma   90.00
#
_symmetry.space_group_name_H-M   'P 1'
#
loop_
_entity.id
_entity.type
_entity.pdbx_description
1 polymer ?
#
loop_
_entity_poly.entity_id
_entity_poly.type
_entity_poly.pdbx_seq_one_letter_code
_entity_poly.pdbx_strand_id
1 'polypeptide(L)'
;MLHHVTMAYDIDADKMLEVLRIGKEKMSDKGTRSAKKRVDPLRRQTGLPRQVVIERMIDSFRRRHGLTTGSVTDAELARAEELVRTKFATPEWTARVP
;
A
#
# COMPACT_ATOMS: atom_id res chain seq x y z
N MET A 1 -7.83 8.95 14.51
CA MET A 1 -6.93 9.36 13.41
C MET A 1 -6.53 8.10 12.64
N LEU A 2 -6.67 8.07 11.32
CA LEU A 2 -6.23 6.94 10.49
C LEU A 2 -4.98 7.37 9.71
N HIS A 3 -3.88 6.66 9.88
CA HIS A 3 -2.68 6.81 9.06
C HIS A 3 -2.42 5.47 8.35
N HIS A 4 -2.63 5.43 7.03
CA HIS A 4 -2.38 4.26 6.20
C HIS A 4 -1.20 4.53 5.27
N VAL A 5 -0.40 3.50 5.02
CA VAL A 5 0.79 3.59 4.16
C VAL A 5 0.94 2.32 3.34
N THR A 6 1.40 2.45 2.11
CA THR A 6 1.84 1.33 1.28
C THR A 6 3.35 1.28 1.31
N MET A 7 3.92 0.12 1.66
CA MET A 7 5.36 -0.16 1.59
C MET A 7 5.63 -1.20 0.52
N ALA A 8 6.57 -0.90 -0.38
CA ALA A 8 7.04 -1.84 -1.38
C ALA A 8 7.88 -2.94 -0.71
N TYR A 9 7.27 -4.07 -0.39
CA TYR A 9 8.02 -5.21 0.15
C TYR A 9 8.80 -5.95 -0.95
N ASP A 10 8.13 -6.32 -2.04
CA ASP A 10 8.69 -7.06 -3.17
C ASP A 10 7.89 -6.75 -4.45
N ILE A 11 7.77 -5.45 -4.75
CA ILE A 11 6.96 -4.98 -5.88
C ILE A 11 7.68 -5.20 -7.21
N ASP A 12 6.95 -5.65 -8.22
CA ASP A 12 7.41 -5.63 -9.60
C ASP A 12 7.32 -4.18 -10.13
N ALA A 13 8.46 -3.50 -10.11
CA ALA A 13 8.57 -2.13 -10.58
C ALA A 13 8.32 -2.00 -12.09
N ASP A 14 8.61 -3.04 -12.89
CA ASP A 14 8.35 -3.01 -14.33
C ASP A 14 6.85 -3.11 -14.59
N LYS A 15 6.17 -4.06 -13.94
CA LYS A 15 4.72 -4.20 -14.08
C LYS A 15 3.98 -2.95 -13.62
N MET A 16 4.45 -2.31 -12.54
CA MET A 16 3.88 -1.05 -12.05
C MET A 16 3.92 0.04 -13.12
N LEU A 17 5.00 0.13 -13.92
CA LEU A 17 5.13 1.14 -14.98
C LEU A 17 4.23 0.87 -16.19
N GLU A 18 3.91 -0.39 -16.46
CA GLU A 18 2.95 -0.75 -17.51
C GLU A 18 1.52 -0.33 -17.16
N VAL A 19 1.16 -0.47 -15.88
CA VAL A 19 -0.22 -0.27 -15.40
C VAL A 19 -0.49 1.19 -15.03
N LEU A 20 0.50 1.90 -14.51
CA LEU A 20 0.32 3.31 -14.11
C LEU A 20 0.42 4.24 -15.32
N ARG A 21 -0.61 5.07 -15.52
CA ARG A 21 -0.58 6.15 -16.51
C ARG A 21 0.35 7.27 -16.03
N ILE A 22 1.61 7.21 -16.42
CA ILE A 22 2.60 8.27 -16.18
C ILE A 22 2.52 9.28 -17.34
N GLY A 23 2.21 10.55 -17.05
CA GLY A 23 2.04 11.59 -18.07
C GLY A 23 3.28 11.76 -18.97
N LYS A 24 3.07 12.05 -20.26
CA LYS A 24 4.12 12.22 -21.29
C LYS A 24 5.22 13.22 -20.89
N GLU A 25 4.87 14.26 -20.14
CA GLU A 25 5.79 15.29 -19.66
C GLU A 25 6.83 14.74 -18.66
N LYS A 26 6.44 13.77 -17.83
CA LYS A 26 7.41 13.06 -16.97
C LYS A 26 8.27 12.08 -17.75
N MET A 27 7.82 11.62 -18.92
CA MET A 27 8.52 10.64 -19.76
C MET A 27 9.64 11.24 -20.60
N SER A 28 9.52 12.48 -21.09
CA SER A 28 10.50 13.06 -22.02
C SER A 28 11.84 13.41 -21.37
N ASP A 29 11.88 13.66 -20.06
CA ASP A 29 13.11 14.10 -19.39
C ASP A 29 13.65 13.05 -18.38
N LYS A 30 12.78 12.27 -17.71
CA LYS A 30 13.19 11.43 -16.55
C LYS A 30 12.38 10.13 -16.31
N GLY A 31 11.35 9.80 -17.08
CA GLY A 31 10.23 8.94 -16.61
C GLY A 31 10.51 7.44 -16.49
N THR A 32 10.89 6.78 -17.58
CA THR A 32 10.99 5.30 -17.59
C THR A 32 12.26 4.80 -16.88
N ARG A 33 13.38 5.50 -17.06
CA ARG A 33 14.67 5.11 -16.44
C ARG A 33 14.74 5.45 -14.95
N SER A 34 14.06 6.50 -14.48
CA SER A 34 14.17 6.92 -13.06
C SER A 34 13.13 6.28 -12.14
N ALA A 35 11.94 5.91 -12.62
CA ALA A 35 10.96 5.25 -11.76
C ALA A 35 11.41 3.83 -11.36
N LYS A 36 11.98 3.06 -12.29
CA LYS A 36 12.64 1.78 -12.03
C LYS A 36 13.84 1.91 -11.06
N LYS A 37 14.51 3.07 -11.04
CA LYS A 37 15.61 3.38 -10.09
C LYS A 37 15.13 3.86 -8.70
N ARG A 38 13.87 4.24 -8.52
CA ARG A 38 13.38 4.91 -7.28
C ARG A 38 12.62 4.00 -6.33
N VAL A 39 12.02 2.92 -6.82
CA VAL A 39 11.29 1.96 -5.97
C VAL A 39 12.18 0.76 -5.73
N ASP A 40 12.94 0.81 -4.63
CA ASP A 40 13.76 -0.30 -4.17
C ASP A 40 13.01 -1.08 -3.06
N PRO A 41 12.62 -2.34 -3.30
CA PRO A 41 11.79 -3.09 -2.38
C PRO A 41 12.55 -3.46 -1.09
N LEU A 42 11.83 -3.46 0.05
CA LEU A 42 12.41 -3.80 1.36
C LEU A 42 13.08 -5.18 1.38
N ARG A 43 12.56 -6.14 0.63
CA ARG A 43 13.15 -7.48 0.51
C ARG A 43 14.59 -7.42 -0.02
N ARG A 44 14.87 -6.54 -0.99
CA ARG A 44 16.21 -6.40 -1.58
C ARG A 44 17.21 -5.75 -0.63
N GLN A 45 16.75 -4.81 0.21
CA GLN A 45 17.62 -4.13 1.19
C GLN A 45 17.86 -4.96 2.45
N THR A 46 16.85 -5.71 2.90
CA THR A 46 16.90 -6.40 4.20
C THR A 46 17.18 -7.90 4.09
N GLY A 47 16.84 -8.53 2.97
CA GLY A 47 16.87 -9.99 2.82
C GLY A 47 15.83 -10.73 3.69
N LEU A 48 14.98 -10.02 4.43
CA LEU A 48 14.08 -10.62 5.42
C LEU A 48 12.74 -11.04 4.80
N PRO A 49 12.11 -12.10 5.33
CA PRO A 49 10.72 -12.43 5.02
C PRO A 49 9.75 -11.31 5.42
N ARG A 50 8.65 -11.17 4.68
CA ARG A 50 7.62 -10.14 4.90
C ARG A 50 7.10 -10.13 6.33
N GLN A 51 6.85 -11.30 6.88
CA GLN A 51 6.32 -11.45 8.23
C GLN A 51 7.26 -10.85 9.28
N VAL A 52 8.58 -11.08 9.15
CA VAL A 52 9.59 -10.52 10.05
C VAL A 52 9.61 -8.99 9.98
N VAL A 53 9.45 -8.42 8.79
CA VAL A 53 9.35 -6.96 8.62
C VAL A 53 8.12 -6.41 9.33
N ILE A 54 6.96 -7.07 9.19
CA ILE A 54 5.71 -6.69 9.86
C ILE A 54 5.83 -6.75 11.38
N GLU A 55 6.34 -7.86 11.91
CA GLU A 55 6.54 -8.05 13.35
C GLU A 55 7.45 -6.97 13.93
N ARG A 56 8.57 -6.68 13.26
CA ARG A 56 9.48 -5.61 13.68
C ARG A 56 8.81 -4.25 13.70
N MET A 57 7.95 -3.93 12.74
CA MET A 57 7.21 -2.67 12.73
C MET A 57 6.19 -2.58 13.87
N ILE A 58 5.44 -3.66 14.12
CA ILE A 58 4.51 -3.75 15.24
C ILE A 58 5.25 -3.57 16.57
N ASP A 59 6.36 -4.27 16.77
CA ASP A 59 7.15 -4.17 18.00
C ASP A 59 7.76 -2.78 18.20
N SER A 60 8.23 -2.17 17.10
CA SER A 60 8.78 -0.82 17.08
C SER A 60 7.74 0.21 17.53
N PHE A 61 6.49 0.05 17.09
CA PHE A 61 5.37 0.90 17.48
C PHE A 61 4.93 0.60 18.93
N ARG A 62 4.84 -0.68 19.32
CA ARG A 62 4.52 -1.14 20.68
C ARG A 62 5.46 -0.55 21.72
N ARG A 63 6.77 -0.62 21.48
CA ARG A 63 7.79 -0.08 22.40
C ARG A 63 7.69 1.43 22.59
N ARG A 64 7.27 2.19 21.57
CA ARG A 64 7.22 3.65 21.64
C ARG A 64 5.91 4.19 22.22
N HIS A 65 4.80 3.48 22.02
CA HIS A 65 3.47 4.04 22.26
C HIS A 65 2.57 3.20 23.17
N GLY A 66 2.94 1.96 23.49
CA GLY A 66 2.08 1.02 24.21
C GLY A 66 0.95 0.51 23.31
N LEU A 67 0.88 -0.81 23.13
CA LEU A 67 -0.12 -1.45 22.26
C LEU A 67 -0.77 -2.62 22.96
N THR A 68 -2.09 -2.70 22.83
CA THR A 68 -2.88 -3.88 23.14
C THR A 68 -3.33 -4.55 21.84
N THR A 69 -3.31 -5.88 21.82
CA THR A 69 -3.87 -6.63 20.69
C THR A 69 -5.39 -6.46 20.68
N GLY A 70 -5.94 -6.15 19.52
CA GLY A 70 -7.38 -6.13 19.26
C GLY A 70 -7.70 -6.94 18.00
N SER A 71 -8.99 -7.21 17.79
CA SER A 71 -9.52 -7.83 16.59
C SER A 71 -10.59 -6.95 15.98
N VAL A 72 -10.81 -7.11 14.68
CA VAL A 72 -11.99 -6.53 14.02
C VAL A 72 -13.23 -7.20 14.60
N THR A 73 -14.17 -6.41 15.09
CA THR A 73 -15.44 -6.90 15.64
C THR A 73 -16.43 -7.24 14.52
N ASP A 74 -17.39 -8.11 14.79
CA ASP A 74 -18.44 -8.47 13.81
C ASP A 74 -19.21 -7.23 13.32
N ALA A 75 -19.47 -6.28 14.22
CA ALA A 75 -20.15 -5.02 13.88
C ALA A 75 -19.30 -4.13 12.95
N GLU A 76 -17.98 -4.12 13.11
CA GLU A 76 -17.08 -3.40 12.21
C GLU A 76 -16.98 -4.08 10.85
N LEU A 77 -16.92 -5.41 10.84
CA LEU A 77 -16.89 -6.21 9.61
C LEU A 77 -18.19 -6.03 8.80
N ALA A 78 -19.35 -6.14 9.45
CA ALA A 78 -20.66 -5.91 8.81
C ALA A 78 -20.76 -4.51 8.21
N ARG A 79 -20.23 -3.49 8.90
CA ARG A 79 -20.17 -2.12 8.39
C ARG A 79 -19.23 -1.98 7.20
N ALA A 80 -18.09 -2.68 7.22
CA ALA A 80 -17.15 -2.69 6.09
C ALA A 80 -17.78 -3.34 4.85
N GLU A 81 -18.48 -4.47 5.02
CA GLU A 81 -19.21 -5.15 3.94
C GLU A 81 -20.31 -4.27 3.35
N GLU A 82 -21.09 -3.58 4.20
CA GLU A 82 -22.11 -2.63 3.74
C GLU A 82 -21.50 -1.48 2.94
N LEU A 83 -20.34 -0.95 3.36
CA LEU A 83 -19.62 0.10 2.63
C LEU A 83 -19.04 -0.41 1.30
N VAL A 84 -18.61 -1.67 1.22
CA VAL A 84 -18.22 -2.29 -0.04
C VAL A 84 -19.42 -2.31 -0.99
N ARG A 85 -20.57 -2.83 -0.52
CA ARG A 85 -21.79 -2.99 -1.31
C ARG A 85 -22.36 -1.67 -1.82
N THR A 86 -22.37 -0.65 -0.97
CA THR A 86 -23.06 0.63 -1.26
C THR A 86 -22.15 1.70 -1.82
N LYS A 87 -20.82 1.52 -1.76
CA LYS A 87 -19.87 2.55 -2.16
C LYS A 87 -18.61 2.02 -2.80
N PHE A 88 -17.78 1.28 -2.08
CA PHE A 88 -16.39 1.05 -2.53
C PHE A 88 -16.26 0.10 -3.72
N ALA A 89 -17.25 -0.75 -3.98
CA ALA A 89 -17.30 -1.61 -5.17
C ALA A 89 -18.17 -1.05 -6.31
N THR A 90 -18.82 0.11 -6.15
CA THR A 90 -19.72 0.61 -7.18
C THR A 90 -18.95 1.23 -8.35
N PRO A 91 -19.49 1.20 -9.59
CA PRO A 91 -18.86 1.85 -10.74
C PRO A 91 -18.67 3.35 -10.54
N GLU A 92 -19.63 4.02 -9.90
CA GLU A 92 -19.60 5.46 -9.62
C GLU A 92 -18.41 5.84 -8.73
N TRP A 93 -17.95 4.91 -7.88
CA TRP A 93 -16.77 5.09 -7.07
C TRP A 93 -15.48 4.64 -7.77
N THR A 94 -15.46 3.43 -8.33
CA THR A 94 -14.24 2.80 -8.89
C THR A 94 -13.82 3.36 -10.24
N ALA A 95 -14.75 3.83 -11.07
CA ALA A 95 -14.47 4.45 -12.36
C ALA A 95 -14.31 5.99 -12.27
N ARG A 96 -14.35 6.55 -11.06
CA ARG A 96 -14.16 7.98 -10.85
C ARG A 96 -12.70 8.36 -11.04
N VAL A 97 -12.37 8.85 -12.24
CA VAL A 97 -11.06 9.41 -12.58
C VAL A 97 -11.17 10.95 -12.53
N PRO A 98 -10.33 11.66 -11.75
CA PRO A 98 -10.23 13.12 -11.79
C PRO A 98 -9.80 13.68 -13.14
#